data_AF-A0AAN8EBD1-F1
#
_entry.id   AF-A0AAN8EBD1-F1
#
_cell.length_a   1.000
_cell.length_b   1.000
_cell.length_c   1.000
_cell.angle_alpha   90.00
_cell.angle_beta   90.00
_cell.angle_gamma   90.00
#
_symmetry.space_group_name_H-M   'P 1'
#
loop_
_entity.id
_entity.type
_entity.pdbx_description
1 polymer ?
#
loop_
_entity_poly.entity_id
_entity_poly.type
_entity_poly.pdbx_seq_one_letter_code
_entity_poly.pdbx_strand_id
1 'polypeptide(L)'
;MPDKDCDCSQCKTAGADVTRGREGRGRYAREIRTRGSRQSSYDSLPPDSPHLTISPWHRAEIDCKEKKWDTPTRRQADDAWIIEHERRMSDLDEKTSNMSINSPRESRQKSRRTSPTSSYERVIEADEVEEPEEMQPTPAKPRAIKMLPYEISEESDKSHSRRRSHKTDRSTQHFMPHYQEAAITPRRRFQKVLAINLPGRTDHHDGLVLAAAVSGIELDFVDGVLGKDVADKVLPPSHVDDLNAGTKGAWRAHMNALSRVVENGWSTAFIIEDDVDWDVRLHQQLQDFALGSDYLLREYRQDTQASASSIQHFLTPETSPYGDDWDVLWLGHCGSCIASPTRTVLFENDETVPEINKISSFDNRERSFMQAYPQHTRVVTRVYDTTCTLAYAVSQRGARALLYELGLQKLNAPFDNMLRDFCEGQSGRGEHKCVTVLPQLFDHHRRAVSPAFDSDISFHPGDVREKATTDNVRWSVRLNMAKLLRGETDYEDQWPDG
;
A
#
# COMPACT_ATOMS: atom_id res chain seq x y z
N MET A 1 -17.17 29.88 -40.89
CA MET A 1 -15.84 30.50 -40.68
C MET A 1 -15.53 30.37 -39.21
N PRO A 2 -14.41 29.75 -38.79
CA PRO A 2 -14.08 29.64 -37.38
C PRO A 2 -13.36 30.91 -36.91
N ASP A 3 -13.85 31.48 -35.80
CA ASP A 3 -13.24 32.62 -35.12
C ASP A 3 -11.82 32.29 -34.68
N LYS A 4 -10.86 32.93 -35.36
CA LYS A 4 -9.53 33.19 -34.84
C LYS A 4 -9.65 34.46 -34.01
N ASP A 5 -9.47 34.35 -32.70
CA ASP A 5 -8.72 35.33 -31.88
C ASP A 5 -8.88 35.04 -30.39
N CYS A 6 -7.88 34.36 -29.83
CA CYS A 6 -7.54 34.35 -28.41
C CYS A 6 -6.06 33.93 -28.25
N ASP A 7 -5.19 34.41 -29.14
CA ASP A 7 -3.74 34.17 -29.06
C ASP A 7 -3.12 35.25 -28.15
N CYS A 8 -3.15 35.00 -26.84
CA CYS A 8 -2.61 35.94 -25.86
C CYS A 8 -1.09 36.02 -25.98
N SER A 9 -0.59 37.15 -26.52
CA SER A 9 0.85 37.44 -26.64
C SER A 9 1.57 37.39 -25.29
N GLN A 10 0.88 37.64 -24.18
CA GLN A 10 1.45 37.54 -22.83
C GLN A 10 1.67 36.09 -22.39
N CYS A 11 0.85 35.13 -22.84
CA CYS A 11 1.07 33.71 -22.55
C CYS A 11 2.25 33.14 -23.35
N LYS A 12 2.44 33.59 -24.59
CA LYS A 12 3.65 33.26 -25.39
C LYS A 12 4.92 33.85 -24.79
N THR A 13 4.84 35.06 -24.24
CA THR A 13 5.98 35.71 -23.58
C THR A 13 6.31 35.05 -22.23
N ALA A 14 5.30 34.67 -21.44
CA ALA A 14 5.48 33.93 -20.19
C ALA A 14 6.04 32.51 -20.41
N GLY A 15 5.59 31.80 -21.45
CA GLY A 15 6.16 30.51 -21.85
C GLY A 15 7.62 30.61 -22.30
N ALA A 16 7.99 31.71 -22.97
CA ALA A 16 9.38 31.99 -23.36
C ALA A 16 10.27 32.44 -22.17
N ASP A 17 9.69 33.08 -21.15
CA ASP A 17 10.41 33.45 -19.92
C ASP A 17 10.61 32.25 -18.96
N VAL A 18 9.77 31.21 -19.06
CA VAL A 18 9.92 29.93 -18.34
C VAL A 18 10.87 28.96 -19.07
N THR A 19 11.14 29.19 -20.36
CA THR A 19 12.07 28.38 -21.16
C THR A 19 13.33 29.16 -21.54
N ARG A 20 14.17 29.46 -20.55
CA ARG A 20 15.59 29.78 -20.81
C ARG A 20 16.48 28.78 -20.09
N GLY A 21 17.04 27.88 -20.90
CA GLY A 21 17.88 26.77 -20.47
C GLY A 21 19.21 27.15 -19.83
N ARG A 22 19.92 26.09 -19.41
CA ARG A 22 21.32 25.83 -19.00
C ARG A 22 22.27 26.93 -18.47
N GLU A 23 22.03 28.23 -18.65
CA GLU A 23 23.00 29.29 -18.27
C GLU A 23 22.61 30.15 -17.06
N GLY A 24 21.47 29.92 -16.40
CA GLY A 24 21.21 30.52 -15.09
C GLY A 24 21.25 32.06 -15.03
N ARG A 25 20.81 32.75 -16.08
CA ARG A 25 20.74 34.24 -16.12
C ARG A 25 19.31 34.80 -16.12
N GLY A 26 18.38 34.14 -15.42
CA GLY A 26 17.04 34.69 -15.14
C GLY A 26 17.09 35.79 -14.07
N ARG A 27 16.15 36.75 -14.09
CA ARG A 27 16.12 37.92 -13.18
C ARG A 27 16.20 37.54 -11.69
N TYR A 28 15.71 36.35 -11.32
CA TYR A 28 15.76 35.80 -9.97
C TYR A 28 17.20 35.66 -9.43
N ALA A 29 18.17 35.28 -10.27
CA ALA A 29 19.57 35.15 -9.87
C ALA A 29 20.25 36.51 -9.65
N ARG A 30 19.70 37.61 -10.21
CA ARG A 30 20.20 38.97 -9.98
C ARG A 30 19.70 39.54 -8.65
N GLU A 31 18.48 39.25 -8.21
CA GLU A 31 17.93 39.78 -6.95
C GLU A 31 18.57 39.18 -5.70
N ILE A 32 19.03 37.92 -5.75
CA ILE A 32 19.71 37.28 -4.61
C ILE A 32 21.12 37.86 -4.39
N ARG A 33 21.81 38.35 -5.44
CA ARG A 33 23.14 38.96 -5.31
C ARG A 33 23.13 40.36 -4.66
N THR A 34 22.00 41.07 -4.68
CA THR A 34 21.93 42.45 -4.18
C THR A 34 21.49 42.57 -2.71
N ARG A 35 21.03 41.48 -2.07
CA ARG A 35 20.63 41.47 -0.65
C ARG A 35 21.78 41.23 0.33
N GLY A 36 23.02 41.19 -0.16
CA GLY A 36 24.24 41.12 0.65
C GLY A 36 24.81 42.49 1.03
N SER A 37 24.00 43.47 1.42
CA SER A 37 24.44 44.62 2.25
C SER A 37 23.27 45.58 2.50
N ARG A 38 22.64 45.52 3.68
CA ARG A 38 22.20 46.72 4.42
C ARG A 38 21.62 46.34 5.78
N GLN A 39 22.08 47.08 6.77
CA GLN A 39 21.82 46.98 8.20
C GLN A 39 20.82 48.09 8.57
N SER A 40 19.95 47.84 9.58
CA SER A 40 19.10 48.84 10.29
C SER A 40 17.94 49.43 9.47
N SER A 41 16.75 49.76 9.98
CA SER A 41 16.25 50.09 11.33
C SER A 41 14.77 49.69 11.48
N TYR A 42 14.35 49.46 12.72
CA TYR A 42 12.93 49.44 13.12
C TYR A 42 12.42 50.88 13.16
N ASP A 43 11.34 51.17 12.43
CA ASP A 43 10.47 52.34 12.68
C ASP A 43 9.00 51.90 12.63
N SER A 44 8.27 52.28 13.68
CA SER A 44 6.87 51.94 13.94
C SER A 44 5.90 52.86 13.19
N LEU A 45 4.76 52.33 12.74
CA LEU A 45 3.60 53.10 12.22
C LEU A 45 2.25 52.50 12.69
N PRO A 46 1.16 53.29 12.74
CA PRO A 46 0.09 53.26 13.76
C PRO A 46 -1.15 52.41 13.40
N PRO A 47 -2.13 52.25 14.31
CA PRO A 47 -3.27 51.36 14.11
C PRO A 47 -4.39 52.07 13.32
N ASP A 48 -4.81 51.47 12.20
CA ASP A 48 -6.21 51.18 11.84
C ASP A 48 -6.40 50.86 10.35
N SER A 49 -7.10 49.73 10.10
CA SER A 49 -7.74 49.24 8.86
C SER A 49 -6.94 48.42 7.81
N PRO A 50 -7.64 47.52 7.08
CA PRO A 50 -7.18 46.15 6.81
C PRO A 50 -6.56 45.99 5.43
N HIS A 51 -5.40 45.37 5.35
CA HIS A 51 -4.82 44.94 4.07
C HIS A 51 -4.30 43.51 4.13
N LEU A 52 -5.05 42.63 3.48
CA LEU A 52 -4.53 41.46 2.77
C LEU A 52 -3.34 41.93 1.92
N THR A 53 -2.13 41.51 2.25
CA THR A 53 -1.00 41.59 1.33
C THR A 53 -1.19 40.55 0.24
N ILE A 54 -1.94 40.98 -0.79
CA ILE A 54 -2.12 40.28 -2.04
C ILE A 54 -0.76 40.18 -2.76
N SER A 55 -0.43 38.97 -3.22
CA SER A 55 0.77 38.68 -4.01
C SER A 55 0.86 39.62 -5.24
N PRO A 56 2.08 40.04 -5.67
CA PRO A 56 2.27 40.84 -6.89
C PRO A 56 1.77 40.16 -8.17
N TRP A 57 1.37 38.88 -8.08
CA TRP A 57 0.86 38.05 -9.15
C TRP A 57 -0.67 37.93 -9.20
N HIS A 58 -1.39 38.52 -8.24
CA HIS A 58 -2.84 38.56 -8.31
C HIS A 58 -3.27 39.62 -9.33
N ARG A 59 -3.53 39.18 -10.56
CA ARG A 59 -4.37 39.95 -11.47
C ARG A 59 -5.81 39.72 -11.07
N ALA A 60 -6.51 40.83 -10.85
CA ALA A 60 -7.96 40.88 -10.72
C ALA A 60 -8.63 40.08 -11.85
N GLU A 61 -9.62 39.29 -11.44
CA GLU A 61 -10.65 38.61 -12.22
C GLU A 61 -10.47 38.64 -13.75
N ILE A 62 -9.91 37.56 -14.30
CA ILE A 62 -10.09 37.21 -15.70
C ILE A 62 -10.99 35.98 -15.72
N ASP A 63 -12.25 36.21 -16.09
CA ASP A 63 -13.21 35.16 -16.45
C ASP A 63 -12.69 34.40 -17.68
N CYS A 64 -11.94 33.35 -17.41
CA CYS A 64 -11.53 32.37 -18.41
C CYS A 64 -11.90 31.01 -17.84
N LYS A 65 -13.03 30.48 -18.30
CA LYS A 65 -13.45 29.09 -18.08
C LYS A 65 -12.23 28.18 -18.10
N GLU A 66 -11.98 27.49 -16.98
CA GLU A 66 -10.98 26.43 -16.90
C GLU A 66 -11.16 25.49 -18.09
N LYS A 67 -10.11 25.34 -18.88
CA LYS A 67 -10.14 24.46 -20.04
C LYS A 67 -10.18 23.02 -19.56
N LYS A 68 -11.07 22.23 -20.17
CA LYS A 68 -11.14 20.77 -19.99
C LYS A 68 -9.75 20.14 -20.13
N TRP A 69 -9.50 19.11 -19.33
CA TRP A 69 -8.21 18.43 -19.17
C TRP A 69 -7.58 17.91 -20.48
N ASP A 70 -8.38 17.67 -21.53
CA ASP A 70 -7.93 17.07 -22.79
C ASP A 70 -7.45 18.06 -23.87
N THR A 71 -7.06 19.29 -23.50
CA THR A 71 -6.61 20.24 -24.53
C THR A 71 -5.22 19.92 -25.10
N PRO A 72 -5.01 20.10 -26.42
CA PRO A 72 -3.70 19.86 -27.04
C PRO A 72 -2.55 20.64 -26.40
N THR A 73 -2.82 21.86 -25.92
CA THR A 73 -1.84 22.71 -25.24
C THR A 73 -1.39 22.13 -23.90
N ARG A 74 -2.29 21.43 -23.19
CA ARG A 74 -1.95 20.79 -21.91
C ARG A 74 -1.15 19.51 -22.15
N ARG A 75 -1.57 18.68 -23.11
CA ARG A 75 -0.81 17.50 -23.53
C ARG A 75 0.61 17.86 -23.95
N GLN A 76 0.78 18.97 -24.68
CA GLN A 76 2.09 19.48 -25.06
C GLN A 76 2.95 19.95 -23.87
N ALA A 77 2.32 20.43 -22.79
CA ALA A 77 3.02 20.80 -21.56
C ALA A 77 3.42 19.55 -20.73
N ASP A 78 2.56 18.54 -20.67
CA ASP A 78 2.84 17.27 -20.00
C ASP A 78 3.95 16.50 -20.74
N ASP A 79 3.90 16.45 -22.07
CA ASP A 79 4.95 15.86 -22.91
C ASP A 79 6.30 16.60 -22.75
N ALA A 80 6.27 17.93 -22.69
CA ALA A 80 7.48 18.74 -22.46
C ALA A 80 8.07 18.50 -21.05
N TRP A 81 7.21 18.28 -20.04
CA TRP A 81 7.64 17.94 -18.69
C TRP A 81 8.27 16.55 -18.63
N ILE A 82 7.69 15.55 -19.30
CA ILE A 82 8.24 14.19 -19.39
C ILE A 82 9.63 14.20 -20.02
N ILE A 83 9.81 14.91 -21.15
CA ILE A 83 11.11 15.01 -21.84
C ILE A 83 12.18 15.69 -20.97
N GLU A 84 11.82 16.76 -20.25
CA GLU A 84 12.74 17.43 -19.32
C GLU A 84 13.09 16.54 -18.13
N HIS A 85 12.13 15.74 -17.64
CA HIS A 85 12.33 14.81 -16.54
C HIS A 85 13.28 13.67 -16.93
N GLU A 86 13.07 13.05 -18.10
CA GLU A 86 13.95 12.01 -18.65
C GLU A 86 15.39 12.53 -18.81
N ARG A 87 15.56 13.77 -19.28
CA ARG A 87 16.89 14.40 -19.36
C ARG A 87 17.56 14.59 -18.00
N ARG A 88 16.80 14.98 -16.98
CA ARG A 88 17.36 15.14 -15.62
C ARG A 88 17.76 13.81 -15.00
N MET A 89 17.00 12.74 -15.26
CA MET A 89 17.35 11.40 -14.79
C MET A 89 18.63 10.91 -15.47
N SER A 90 18.77 11.10 -16.78
CA SER A 90 20.01 10.77 -17.50
C SER A 90 21.22 11.56 -16.98
N ASP A 91 21.07 12.85 -16.68
CA ASP A 91 22.13 13.69 -16.11
C ASP A 91 22.53 13.24 -14.69
N LEU A 92 21.59 12.72 -13.90
CA LEU A 92 21.85 12.16 -12.58
C LEU A 92 22.60 10.84 -12.70
N ASP A 93 22.20 9.94 -13.60
CA ASP A 93 22.88 8.67 -13.83
C ASP A 93 24.33 8.88 -14.31
N GLU A 94 24.57 9.88 -15.16
CA GLU A 94 25.91 10.24 -15.64
C GLU A 94 26.79 10.83 -14.52
N LYS A 95 26.21 11.65 -13.63
CA LYS A 95 26.93 12.16 -12.43
C LYS A 95 27.25 11.05 -11.44
N THR A 96 26.33 10.12 -11.24
CA THR A 96 26.50 8.99 -10.31
C THR A 96 27.57 8.02 -10.84
N SER A 97 27.60 7.81 -12.16
CA SER A 97 28.64 7.03 -12.84
C SER A 97 30.02 7.68 -12.74
N ASN A 98 30.11 9.01 -12.90
CA ASN A 98 31.37 9.75 -12.77
C ASN A 98 31.89 9.84 -11.33
N MET A 99 31.02 9.78 -10.31
CA MET A 99 31.43 9.69 -8.91
C MET A 99 32.01 8.33 -8.55
N SER A 100 31.61 7.26 -9.25
CA SER A 100 32.12 5.90 -9.01
C SER A 100 33.53 5.67 -9.58
N ILE A 101 33.96 6.49 -10.56
CA ILE A 101 35.26 6.36 -11.23
C ILE A 101 36.39 7.13 -10.51
N ASN A 102 36.07 8.11 -9.65
CA ASN A 102 37.04 8.98 -8.99
C ASN A 102 37.00 8.91 -7.46
N SER A 103 37.33 7.75 -6.87
CA SER A 103 37.60 7.64 -5.43
C SER A 103 39.04 7.19 -5.16
N PRO A 104 39.91 8.04 -4.58
CA PRO A 104 41.26 7.62 -4.19
C PRO A 104 41.24 6.77 -2.91
N ARG A 105 41.90 5.62 -2.95
CA ARG A 105 42.27 4.84 -1.76
C ARG A 105 43.31 5.60 -0.94
N GLU A 106 42.93 6.11 0.23
CA GLU A 106 43.89 6.50 1.27
C GLU A 106 43.72 5.65 2.54
N SER A 107 44.78 4.90 2.84
CA SER A 107 45.03 4.19 4.09
C SER A 107 45.27 5.18 5.23
N ARG A 108 44.50 5.08 6.32
CA ARG A 108 44.83 5.72 7.60
C ARG A 108 44.84 4.71 8.75
N GLN A 109 46.06 4.34 9.14
CA GLN A 109 46.37 3.80 10.47
C GLN A 109 45.95 4.81 11.55
N LYS A 110 45.25 4.37 12.60
CA LYS A 110 45.25 5.04 13.90
C LYS A 110 45.32 4.05 15.06
N SER A 111 46.45 4.16 15.75
CA SER A 111 46.79 3.86 17.15
C SER A 111 45.68 3.43 18.10
N ARG A 112 45.90 2.28 18.75
CA ARG A 112 45.34 1.90 20.07
C ARG A 112 45.67 2.96 21.13
N ARG A 113 44.70 3.30 21.97
CA ARG A 113 44.88 3.71 23.37
C ARG A 113 43.70 3.19 24.20
N THR A 114 44.06 2.66 25.36
CA THR A 114 43.28 1.89 26.32
C THR A 114 42.38 2.75 27.22
N SER A 115 41.41 2.05 27.83
CA SER A 115 40.23 2.42 28.63
C SER A 115 40.43 3.31 29.89
N PRO A 116 39.36 3.71 30.61
CA PRO A 116 38.71 2.79 31.56
C PRO A 116 37.18 2.77 31.60
N THR A 117 36.74 1.65 32.16
CA THR A 117 35.43 1.07 32.47
C THR A 117 34.52 1.88 33.40
N SER A 118 33.21 1.73 33.21
CA SER A 118 32.18 1.91 34.25
C SER A 118 31.26 0.68 34.26
N SER A 119 31.14 0.12 35.45
CA SER A 119 30.53 -1.14 35.85
C SER A 119 29.02 -1.04 36.07
N TYR A 120 28.27 -2.05 35.63
CA TYR A 120 27.04 -2.47 36.29
C TYR A 120 27.07 -3.99 36.43
N GLU A 121 27.17 -4.45 37.68
CA GLU A 121 27.01 -5.85 38.10
C GLU A 121 25.55 -6.28 37.93
N ARG A 122 25.35 -7.51 37.44
CA ARG A 122 24.16 -8.30 37.73
C ARG A 122 24.60 -9.72 38.07
N VAL A 123 24.32 -10.09 39.31
CA VAL A 123 24.48 -11.41 39.93
C VAL A 123 23.54 -12.40 39.24
N ILE A 124 24.08 -13.51 38.73
CA ILE A 124 23.35 -14.77 38.53
C ILE A 124 24.32 -15.90 38.91
N GLU A 125 23.94 -16.66 39.94
CA GLU A 125 24.51 -17.96 40.29
C GLU A 125 24.18 -18.99 39.20
N ALA A 126 25.18 -19.75 38.74
CA ALA A 126 24.99 -21.04 38.10
C ALA A 126 26.24 -21.90 38.30
N ASP A 127 25.97 -23.16 38.59
CA ASP A 127 26.85 -24.18 39.14
C ASP A 127 28.04 -24.60 38.28
N GLU A 128 28.99 -25.19 38.99
CA GLU A 128 30.24 -25.84 38.57
C GLU A 128 30.09 -26.80 37.38
N VAL A 129 30.88 -26.59 36.31
CA VAL A 129 31.34 -27.66 35.41
C VAL A 129 32.78 -27.33 34.95
N GLU A 130 33.64 -28.35 35.03
CA GLU A 130 35.10 -28.37 34.86
C GLU A 130 35.64 -27.81 33.51
N GLU A 131 36.80 -27.15 33.56
CA GLU A 131 37.71 -26.92 32.41
C GLU A 131 38.89 -27.96 32.44
N PRO A 132 39.85 -27.96 31.50
CA PRO A 132 39.77 -28.38 30.10
C PRO A 132 40.89 -29.39 29.74
N GLU A 133 40.78 -30.11 28.61
CA GLU A 133 41.97 -30.69 27.97
C GLU A 133 42.25 -30.04 26.61
N GLU A 134 43.47 -29.51 26.52
CA GLU A 134 44.09 -28.80 25.42
C GLU A 134 44.75 -29.82 24.47
N MET A 135 44.37 -29.85 23.18
CA MET A 135 45.16 -30.54 22.15
C MET A 135 45.29 -29.69 20.89
N GLN A 136 46.54 -29.44 20.51
CA GLN A 136 47.01 -28.50 19.49
C GLN A 136 46.70 -28.93 18.02
N PRO A 137 46.74 -27.98 17.05
CA PRO A 137 46.20 -28.16 15.70
C PRO A 137 47.23 -28.68 14.69
N THR A 138 46.78 -29.44 13.68
CA THR A 138 47.56 -29.77 12.46
C THR A 138 46.68 -29.68 11.19
N PRO A 139 47.28 -29.47 9.99
CA PRO A 139 46.71 -28.58 8.96
C PRO A 139 45.90 -29.23 7.82
N ALA A 140 45.17 -28.36 7.14
CA ALA A 140 44.17 -28.58 6.09
C ALA A 140 44.60 -29.36 4.84
N LYS A 141 43.60 -30.03 4.20
CA LYS A 141 43.46 -30.13 2.73
C LYS A 141 41.97 -30.10 2.31
N PRO A 142 41.63 -29.40 1.20
CA PRO A 142 40.25 -29.20 0.77
C PRO A 142 39.73 -30.39 -0.05
N ARG A 143 38.50 -30.85 0.22
CA ARG A 143 37.78 -31.79 -0.65
C ARG A 143 36.66 -31.06 -1.38
N ALA A 144 36.78 -31.06 -2.71
CA ALA A 144 35.78 -30.59 -3.65
C ALA A 144 34.51 -31.44 -3.58
N ILE A 145 33.35 -30.78 -3.52
CA ILE A 145 32.03 -31.40 -3.65
C ILE A 145 31.72 -31.50 -5.15
N LYS A 146 31.63 -32.73 -5.67
CA LYS A 146 31.13 -33.02 -7.01
C LYS A 146 29.60 -33.06 -6.96
N MET A 147 28.97 -32.20 -7.75
CA MET A 147 27.57 -32.28 -8.14
C MET A 147 27.37 -33.56 -9.00
N LEU A 148 26.43 -34.42 -8.60
CA LEU A 148 25.97 -35.54 -9.44
C LEU A 148 24.59 -35.17 -10.03
N PRO A 149 24.38 -35.34 -11.35
CA PRO A 149 23.07 -35.15 -11.97
C PRO A 149 22.16 -36.36 -11.71
N TYR A 150 20.91 -36.09 -11.35
CA TYR A 150 19.84 -37.07 -11.19
C TYR A 150 18.98 -37.04 -12.47
N GLU A 151 19.07 -38.10 -13.28
CA GLU A 151 18.21 -38.34 -14.44
C GLU A 151 16.97 -39.14 -14.02
N ILE A 152 15.80 -38.71 -14.49
CA ILE A 152 14.51 -39.38 -14.31
C ILE A 152 14.33 -40.37 -15.48
N SER A 153 14.24 -41.67 -15.19
CA SER A 153 13.89 -42.70 -16.17
C SER A 153 12.39 -43.00 -16.11
N GLU A 154 11.69 -42.77 -17.22
CA GLU A 154 10.34 -43.28 -17.48
C GLU A 154 10.42 -44.77 -17.82
N GLU A 155 9.79 -45.63 -17.00
CA GLU A 155 9.55 -47.03 -17.34
C GLU A 155 8.06 -47.27 -17.59
N SER A 156 7.76 -47.61 -18.84
CA SER A 156 6.47 -48.09 -19.31
C SER A 156 6.36 -49.60 -19.07
N ASP A 157 5.33 -50.05 -18.36
CA ASP A 157 5.07 -51.49 -18.23
C ASP A 157 3.62 -51.85 -18.62
N LYS A 158 3.53 -52.78 -19.57
CA LYS A 158 2.28 -53.37 -20.09
C LYS A 158 2.20 -54.82 -19.62
N SER A 159 1.16 -55.20 -18.85
CA SER A 159 0.70 -56.60 -18.81
C SER A 159 -0.77 -56.79 -18.35
N HIS A 160 -1.64 -57.01 -19.33
CA HIS A 160 -2.59 -58.12 -19.47
C HIS A 160 -3.20 -58.82 -18.22
N SER A 161 -4.48 -58.51 -17.98
CA SER A 161 -5.65 -59.40 -17.81
C SER A 161 -5.58 -60.60 -16.84
N ARG A 162 -6.43 -60.54 -15.80
CA ARG A 162 -7.29 -61.66 -15.37
C ARG A 162 -8.52 -61.19 -14.60
N ARG A 163 -9.71 -61.49 -15.16
CA ARG A 163 -11.03 -61.33 -14.53
C ARG A 163 -11.19 -62.25 -13.31
N ARG A 164 -11.67 -61.71 -12.19
CA ARG A 164 -12.57 -62.42 -11.25
C ARG A 164 -13.61 -61.46 -10.71
N SER A 165 -14.87 -61.86 -10.87
CA SER A 165 -16.09 -61.18 -10.40
C SER A 165 -16.30 -61.45 -8.92
N HIS A 166 -16.44 -60.40 -8.12
CA HIS A 166 -17.23 -60.45 -6.88
C HIS A 166 -17.89 -59.08 -6.65
N LYS A 167 -19.22 -59.11 -6.56
CA LYS A 167 -20.07 -57.99 -6.13
C LYS A 167 -19.84 -57.71 -4.66
N THR A 168 -19.53 -56.46 -4.32
CA THR A 168 -19.86 -55.86 -3.03
C THR A 168 -20.25 -54.40 -3.23
N ASP A 169 -21.35 -54.05 -2.59
CA ASP A 169 -22.09 -52.80 -2.60
C ASP A 169 -21.51 -51.84 -1.54
N ARG A 170 -21.18 -50.59 -1.92
CA ARG A 170 -21.40 -49.34 -1.16
C ARG A 170 -20.46 -48.18 -1.55
N SER A 171 -21.08 -47.00 -1.47
CA SER A 171 -20.56 -45.63 -1.40
C SER A 171 -19.88 -45.08 -2.65
N THR A 172 -20.66 -44.24 -3.34
CA THR A 172 -20.28 -43.18 -4.24
C THR A 172 -19.16 -42.32 -3.63
N GLN A 173 -17.91 -42.61 -3.95
CA GLN A 173 -16.86 -41.59 -3.91
C GLN A 173 -17.15 -40.63 -5.07
N HIS A 174 -17.75 -39.48 -4.75
CA HIS A 174 -17.67 -38.32 -5.63
C HIS A 174 -16.19 -37.91 -5.68
N PHE A 175 -15.53 -38.34 -6.74
CA PHE A 175 -14.27 -37.77 -7.20
C PHE A 175 -14.55 -36.30 -7.52
N MET A 176 -14.19 -35.41 -6.60
CA MET A 176 -14.09 -33.97 -6.89
C MET A 176 -12.99 -33.80 -7.94
N PRO A 177 -13.24 -33.04 -9.02
CA PRO A 177 -12.22 -32.80 -10.02
C PRO A 177 -11.08 -32.02 -9.35
N HIS A 178 -9.84 -32.43 -9.65
CA HIS A 178 -8.66 -31.62 -9.38
C HIS A 178 -8.91 -30.19 -9.88
N TYR A 179 -9.15 -29.25 -8.96
CA TYR A 179 -9.03 -27.84 -9.25
C TYR A 179 -7.56 -27.61 -9.56
N GLN A 180 -7.22 -27.56 -10.85
CA GLN A 180 -6.03 -26.85 -11.28
C GLN A 180 -6.16 -25.46 -10.68
N GLU A 181 -5.22 -25.11 -9.81
CA GLU A 181 -4.92 -23.75 -9.38
C GLU A 181 -5.06 -22.84 -10.60
N ALA A 182 -6.19 -22.14 -10.70
CA ALA A 182 -6.44 -21.24 -11.81
C ALA A 182 -5.49 -20.07 -11.59
N ALA A 183 -4.26 -20.21 -12.10
CA ALA A 183 -3.23 -19.20 -11.99
C ALA A 183 -3.87 -17.87 -12.41
N ILE A 184 -3.97 -16.93 -11.48
CA ILE A 184 -4.42 -15.57 -11.79
C ILE A 184 -3.53 -15.11 -12.94
N THR A 185 -4.12 -14.99 -14.13
CA THR A 185 -3.39 -14.58 -15.34
C THR A 185 -2.62 -13.31 -15.04
N PRO A 186 -1.40 -13.09 -15.57
CA PRO A 186 -0.59 -11.90 -15.25
C PRO A 186 -1.34 -10.56 -15.41
N ARG A 187 -2.36 -10.51 -16.28
CA ARG A 187 -3.24 -9.34 -16.48
C ARG A 187 -4.21 -9.08 -15.33
N ARG A 188 -4.26 -9.94 -14.31
CA ARG A 188 -5.19 -9.89 -13.18
C ARG A 188 -4.53 -9.57 -11.83
N ARG A 189 -3.32 -9.03 -11.86
CA ARG A 189 -2.54 -8.69 -10.65
C ARG A 189 -2.25 -7.19 -10.63
N PHE A 190 -2.08 -6.64 -9.44
CA PHE A 190 -1.44 -5.35 -9.27
C PHE A 190 0.00 -5.42 -9.79
N GLN A 191 0.51 -4.33 -10.37
CA GLN A 191 1.89 -4.32 -10.87
C GLN A 191 2.90 -4.50 -9.74
N LYS A 192 2.61 -3.96 -8.55
CA LYS A 192 3.40 -4.14 -7.34
C LYS A 192 2.53 -4.34 -6.10
N VAL A 193 3.05 -5.09 -5.13
CA VAL A 193 2.51 -5.17 -3.78
C VAL A 193 3.58 -4.64 -2.82
N LEU A 194 3.25 -3.57 -2.10
CA LEU A 194 4.12 -2.91 -1.14
C LEU A 194 3.67 -3.22 0.27
N ALA A 195 4.59 -3.67 1.13
CA ALA A 195 4.31 -3.88 2.55
C ALA A 195 4.98 -2.79 3.38
N ILE A 196 4.21 -2.06 4.18
CA ILE A 196 4.73 -1.10 5.15
C ILE A 196 5.03 -1.84 6.44
N ASN A 197 6.29 -1.88 6.84
CA ASN A 197 6.74 -2.54 8.07
C ASN A 197 7.78 -1.69 8.78
N LEU A 198 7.62 -1.50 10.09
CA LEU A 198 8.70 -0.89 10.89
C LEU A 198 9.91 -1.82 10.90
N PRO A 199 11.14 -1.37 10.60
CA PRO A 199 12.32 -2.25 10.55
C PRO A 199 12.60 -3.03 11.84
N GLY A 200 12.13 -2.54 12.99
CA GLY A 200 12.25 -3.22 14.28
C GLY A 200 11.18 -4.29 14.54
N ARG A 201 10.11 -4.36 13.74
CA ARG A 201 9.00 -5.30 13.87
C ARG A 201 9.24 -6.55 13.03
N THR A 202 10.35 -7.24 13.31
CA THR A 202 10.74 -8.47 12.61
C THR A 202 9.71 -9.58 12.78
N ASP A 203 8.99 -9.57 13.90
CA ASP A 203 7.89 -10.47 14.20
C ASP A 203 6.71 -10.32 13.21
N HIS A 204 6.38 -9.09 12.82
CA HIS A 204 5.36 -8.83 11.80
C HIS A 204 5.89 -9.13 10.40
N HIS A 205 7.11 -8.68 10.11
CA HIS A 205 7.81 -8.92 8.85
C HIS A 205 7.85 -10.41 8.51
N ASP A 206 8.38 -11.25 9.40
CA ASP A 206 8.59 -12.68 9.15
C ASP A 206 7.25 -13.41 8.97
N GLY A 207 6.24 -13.04 9.77
CA GLY A 207 4.89 -13.56 9.61
C GLY A 207 4.27 -13.18 8.27
N LEU A 208 4.45 -11.94 7.82
CA LEU A 208 3.92 -11.47 6.55
C LEU A 208 4.63 -12.09 5.35
N VAL A 209 5.97 -12.20 5.39
CA VAL A 209 6.77 -12.88 4.36
C VAL A 209 6.28 -14.31 4.19
N LEU A 210 6.06 -15.03 5.29
CA LEU A 210 5.60 -16.41 5.24
C LEU A 210 4.15 -16.51 4.71
N ALA A 211 3.24 -15.65 5.16
CA ALA A 211 1.87 -15.58 4.66
C ALA A 211 1.82 -15.29 3.16
N ALA A 212 2.65 -14.37 2.68
CA ALA A 212 2.76 -14.04 1.26
C ALA A 212 3.35 -15.20 0.45
N ALA A 213 4.38 -15.87 0.96
CA ALA A 213 5.01 -17.00 0.27
C ALA A 213 4.03 -18.17 0.04
N VAL A 214 3.28 -18.58 1.07
CA VAL A 214 2.27 -19.66 0.94
C VAL A 214 1.06 -19.24 0.10
N SER A 215 0.85 -17.93 -0.05
CA SER A 215 -0.20 -17.35 -0.88
C SER A 215 0.27 -16.95 -2.28
N GLY A 216 1.54 -17.21 -2.67
CA GLY A 216 2.06 -16.82 -3.98
C GLY A 216 2.06 -15.32 -4.26
N ILE A 217 2.16 -14.48 -3.21
CA ILE A 217 2.21 -13.02 -3.29
C ILE A 217 3.67 -12.56 -3.20
N GLU A 218 4.11 -11.75 -4.17
CA GLU A 218 5.42 -11.12 -4.16
C GLU A 218 5.34 -9.76 -3.46
N LEU A 219 6.12 -9.56 -2.40
CA LEU A 219 6.14 -8.34 -1.60
C LEU A 219 7.41 -7.52 -1.83
N ASP A 220 7.26 -6.21 -1.98
CA ASP A 220 8.32 -5.23 -1.86
C ASP A 220 8.13 -4.42 -0.56
N PHE A 221 9.10 -4.45 0.35
CA PHE A 221 8.98 -3.72 1.60
C PHE A 221 9.28 -2.22 1.45
N VAL A 222 8.53 -1.43 2.22
CA VAL A 222 8.74 0.00 2.46
C VAL A 222 8.87 0.20 3.97
N ASP A 223 9.98 0.79 4.39
CA ASP A 223 10.23 1.02 5.81
C ASP A 223 9.16 1.95 6.42
N GLY A 224 8.54 1.46 7.48
CA GLY A 224 7.79 2.26 8.43
C GLY A 224 8.69 3.29 9.09
N VAL A 225 8.11 4.39 9.55
CA VAL A 225 8.85 5.51 10.14
C VAL A 225 8.37 5.74 11.56
N LEU A 226 9.30 5.82 12.51
CA LEU A 226 8.95 6.25 13.86
C LEU A 226 8.69 7.75 13.87
N GLY A 227 7.65 8.19 14.56
CA GLY A 227 7.27 9.61 14.61
C GLY A 227 8.38 10.55 15.05
N LYS A 228 9.21 10.11 16.00
CA LYS A 228 10.37 10.87 16.50
C LYS A 228 11.42 11.16 15.42
N ASP A 229 11.44 10.38 14.35
CA ASP A 229 12.38 10.51 13.24
C ASP A 229 11.80 11.38 12.09
N VAL A 230 10.54 11.81 12.21
CA VAL A 230 9.90 12.75 11.26
C VAL A 230 10.16 14.19 11.72
N ALA A 231 10.96 14.93 10.97
CA ALA A 231 11.27 16.32 11.28
C ALA A 231 10.07 17.24 11.03
N ASP A 232 9.72 18.13 11.97
CA ASP A 232 8.58 19.04 11.81
C ASP A 232 8.68 19.93 10.56
N LYS A 233 9.89 20.24 10.09
CA LYS A 233 10.14 21.02 8.87
C LYS A 233 9.63 20.35 7.57
N VAL A 234 9.31 19.06 7.60
CA VAL A 234 8.80 18.32 6.43
C VAL A 234 7.29 18.16 6.46
N LEU A 235 6.61 18.64 7.50
CA LEU A 235 5.16 18.57 7.59
C LEU A 235 4.52 19.52 6.56
N PRO A 236 3.36 19.17 5.98
CA PRO A 236 2.64 20.04 5.06
C PRO A 236 2.30 21.39 5.71
N PRO A 237 2.12 22.47 4.93
CA PRO A 237 1.83 23.80 5.47
C PRO A 237 0.57 23.84 6.35
N SER A 238 -0.46 23.06 5.98
CA SER A 238 -1.67 22.89 6.79
C SER A 238 -1.59 21.60 7.59
N HIS A 239 -0.93 21.64 8.74
CA HIS A 239 -0.84 20.50 9.65
C HIS A 239 -1.38 20.83 11.05
N VAL A 240 -1.75 19.80 11.79
CA VAL A 240 -2.06 19.92 13.22
C VAL A 240 -0.76 19.87 14.02
N ASP A 241 -0.52 20.86 14.87
CA ASP A 241 0.73 21.02 15.64
C ASP A 241 0.99 19.82 16.57
N ASP A 242 -0.05 19.33 17.24
CA ASP A 242 0.02 18.28 18.27
C ASP A 242 -0.35 16.87 17.77
N LEU A 243 0.01 16.52 16.54
CA LEU A 243 -0.13 15.13 16.08
C LEU A 243 0.74 14.20 16.92
N ASN A 244 0.15 13.13 17.46
CA ASN A 244 0.91 12.14 18.19
C ASN A 244 1.99 11.53 17.28
N ALA A 245 3.12 11.12 17.88
CA ALA A 245 4.27 10.64 17.14
C ALA A 245 3.93 9.44 16.25
N GLY A 246 3.15 8.48 16.74
CA GLY A 246 2.71 7.32 15.97
C GLY A 246 2.00 7.70 14.67
N THR A 247 1.05 8.63 14.74
CA THR A 247 0.32 9.17 13.58
C THR A 247 1.24 9.91 12.61
N LYS A 248 2.18 10.72 13.10
CA LYS A 248 3.19 11.37 12.23
C LYS A 248 4.03 10.34 11.48
N GLY A 249 4.46 9.28 12.18
CA GLY A 249 5.25 8.19 11.63
C GLY A 249 4.49 7.38 10.57
N ALA A 250 3.26 6.97 10.90
CA ALA A 250 2.36 6.28 9.98
C ALA A 250 2.14 7.10 8.70
N TRP A 251 1.75 8.37 8.83
CA TRP A 251 1.61 9.27 7.67
C TRP A 251 2.85 9.27 6.78
N ARG A 252 4.05 9.43 7.36
CA ARG A 252 5.29 9.48 6.60
C ARG A 252 5.57 8.15 5.87
N ALA A 253 5.27 7.02 6.50
CA ALA A 253 5.42 5.70 5.89
C ALA A 253 4.50 5.53 4.66
N HIS A 254 3.22 5.92 4.77
CA HIS A 254 2.30 5.90 3.62
C HIS A 254 2.75 6.87 2.52
N MET A 255 3.24 8.07 2.86
CA MET A 255 3.82 8.99 1.88
C MET A 255 5.05 8.41 1.18
N ASN A 256 5.89 7.62 1.86
CA ASN A 256 7.02 6.92 1.24
C ASN A 256 6.54 5.87 0.24
N ALA A 257 5.55 5.06 0.61
CA ALA A 257 4.98 4.05 -0.28
C ALA A 257 4.39 4.70 -1.55
N LEU A 258 3.58 5.75 -1.39
CA LEU A 258 3.01 6.51 -2.51
C LEU A 258 4.09 7.16 -3.38
N SER A 259 5.14 7.73 -2.76
CA SER A 259 6.27 8.32 -3.49
C SER A 259 6.94 7.27 -4.38
N ARG A 260 7.14 6.05 -3.86
CA ARG A 260 7.74 4.95 -4.63
C ARG A 260 6.90 4.57 -5.84
N VAL A 261 5.57 4.55 -5.73
CA VAL A 261 4.67 4.34 -6.88
C VAL A 261 4.96 5.39 -7.96
N VAL A 262 4.96 6.68 -7.58
CA VAL A 262 5.17 7.81 -8.50
C VAL A 262 6.56 7.81 -9.13
N GLU A 263 7.61 7.63 -8.33
CA GLU A 263 9.01 7.66 -8.76
C GLU A 263 9.33 6.54 -9.75
N ASN A 264 8.75 5.35 -9.55
CA ASN A 264 9.00 4.20 -10.42
C ASN A 264 8.02 4.13 -11.60
N GLY A 265 7.02 5.02 -11.66
CA GLY A 265 6.01 5.03 -12.71
C GLY A 265 5.14 3.78 -12.76
N TRP A 266 4.88 3.14 -11.62
CA TRP A 266 4.03 1.94 -11.57
C TRP A 266 2.57 2.31 -11.83
N SER A 267 1.94 1.63 -12.79
CA SER A 267 0.53 1.82 -13.16
C SER A 267 -0.41 1.62 -11.97
N THR A 268 -0.12 0.61 -11.14
CA THR A 268 -0.88 0.25 -9.94
C THR A 268 0.05 -0.28 -8.86
N ALA A 269 -0.26 -0.01 -7.60
CA ALA A 269 0.38 -0.66 -6.47
C ALA A 269 -0.65 -0.97 -5.40
N PHE A 270 -0.53 -2.15 -4.80
CA PHE A 270 -1.31 -2.57 -3.65
C PHE A 270 -0.47 -2.40 -2.39
N ILE A 271 -0.91 -1.58 -1.45
CA ILE A 271 -0.17 -1.21 -0.24
C ILE A 271 -0.85 -1.90 0.94
N ILE A 272 -0.08 -2.65 1.73
CA ILE A 272 -0.56 -3.39 2.89
C ILE A 272 0.26 -3.05 4.14
N GLU A 273 -0.39 -3.08 5.31
CA GLU A 273 0.26 -2.97 6.62
C GLU A 273 0.80 -4.34 7.08
N ASP A 274 1.76 -4.35 8.01
CA ASP A 274 2.52 -5.55 8.38
C ASP A 274 1.78 -6.54 9.30
N ASP A 275 0.73 -6.07 9.96
CA ASP A 275 -0.11 -6.81 10.91
C ASP A 275 -1.39 -7.35 10.25
N VAL A 276 -1.45 -7.36 8.91
CA VAL A 276 -2.61 -7.84 8.15
C VAL A 276 -2.57 -9.35 7.88
N ASP A 277 -3.75 -9.90 7.64
CA ASP A 277 -3.97 -11.29 7.21
C ASP A 277 -5.23 -11.42 6.34
N TRP A 278 -5.37 -12.56 5.68
CA TRP A 278 -6.40 -12.81 4.66
C TRP A 278 -6.80 -14.29 4.63
N ASP A 279 -7.90 -14.57 3.92
CA ASP A 279 -8.40 -15.94 3.74
C ASP A 279 -7.52 -16.71 2.73
N VAL A 280 -7.29 -18.00 2.92
CA VAL A 280 -6.56 -18.86 1.94
C VAL A 280 -7.18 -18.79 0.53
N ARG A 281 -8.45 -18.40 0.41
CA ARG A 281 -9.20 -18.19 -0.83
C ARG A 281 -9.06 -16.78 -1.43
N LEU A 282 -8.11 -15.97 -0.97
CA LEU A 282 -7.92 -14.56 -1.38
C LEU A 282 -7.93 -14.34 -2.90
N HIS A 283 -7.31 -15.23 -3.67
CA HIS A 283 -7.28 -15.12 -5.14
C HIS A 283 -8.68 -15.13 -5.77
N GLN A 284 -9.61 -15.91 -5.22
CA GLN A 284 -11.00 -15.93 -5.67
C GLN A 284 -11.71 -14.63 -5.25
N GLN A 285 -11.53 -14.23 -3.99
CA GLN A 285 -12.14 -13.00 -3.48
C GLN A 285 -11.70 -11.75 -4.26
N LEU A 286 -10.43 -11.67 -4.66
CA LEU A 286 -9.91 -10.58 -5.51
C LEU A 286 -10.51 -10.59 -6.92
N GLN A 287 -10.86 -11.76 -7.47
CA GLN A 287 -11.53 -11.86 -8.76
C GLN A 287 -12.99 -11.37 -8.67
N ASP A 288 -13.67 -11.71 -7.59
CA ASP A 288 -15.03 -11.24 -7.31
C ASP A 288 -15.03 -9.72 -7.08
N PHE A 289 -14.10 -9.21 -6.29
CA PHE A 289 -13.92 -7.77 -6.12
C PHE A 289 -13.65 -7.06 -7.44
N ALA A 290 -12.78 -7.61 -8.29
CA ALA A 290 -12.48 -7.08 -9.62
C ALA A 290 -13.75 -6.93 -10.48
N LEU A 291 -14.60 -7.96 -10.49
CA LEU A 291 -15.88 -7.94 -11.20
C LEU A 291 -16.81 -6.83 -10.68
N GLY A 292 -16.94 -6.72 -9.35
CA GLY A 292 -17.77 -5.69 -8.71
C GLY A 292 -17.26 -4.28 -8.97
N SER A 293 -15.95 -4.07 -8.82
CA SER A 293 -15.30 -2.78 -9.04
C SER A 293 -15.47 -2.28 -10.48
N ASP A 294 -15.17 -3.12 -11.47
CA ASP A 294 -15.34 -2.75 -12.88
C ASP A 294 -16.81 -2.42 -13.22
N TYR A 295 -17.77 -3.15 -12.67
CA TYR A 295 -19.19 -2.82 -12.84
C TYR A 295 -19.56 -1.45 -12.25
N LEU A 296 -19.07 -1.12 -11.05
CA LEU A 296 -19.35 0.17 -10.40
C LEU A 296 -18.70 1.34 -11.12
N LEU A 297 -17.51 1.15 -11.67
CA LEU A 297 -16.77 2.20 -12.38
C LEU A 297 -17.38 2.51 -13.76
N ARG A 298 -18.09 1.56 -14.37
CA ARG A 298 -18.87 1.80 -15.59
C ARG A 298 -20.14 2.60 -15.25
N GLU A 299 -20.14 3.88 -15.59
CA GLU A 299 -21.20 4.87 -15.25
C GLU A 299 -22.52 4.71 -16.03
N TYR A 300 -22.62 3.74 -16.94
CA TYR A 300 -23.76 3.62 -17.88
C TYR A 300 -25.03 2.94 -17.32
N ARG A 301 -25.07 2.52 -16.05
CA ARG A 301 -26.18 1.74 -15.47
C ARG A 301 -26.87 2.52 -14.36
N GLN A 302 -28.19 2.69 -14.52
CA GLN A 302 -29.06 3.41 -13.57
C GLN A 302 -29.39 2.60 -12.31
N ASP A 303 -29.09 1.29 -12.30
CA ASP A 303 -29.38 0.42 -11.16
C ASP A 303 -28.47 0.73 -9.98
N THR A 304 -29.09 1.04 -8.83
CA THR A 304 -28.41 1.26 -7.55
C THR A 304 -27.90 -0.04 -6.92
N GLN A 305 -28.37 -1.20 -7.39
CA GLN A 305 -27.95 -2.50 -6.87
C GLN A 305 -27.94 -3.55 -7.98
N ALA A 306 -26.88 -4.36 -8.02
CA ALA A 306 -26.76 -5.49 -8.95
C ALA A 306 -26.30 -6.75 -8.21
N SER A 307 -26.72 -7.92 -8.67
CA SER A 307 -26.19 -9.21 -8.22
C SER A 307 -24.96 -9.59 -9.05
N ALA A 308 -23.95 -10.19 -8.44
CA ALA A 308 -22.77 -10.72 -9.12
C ALA A 308 -23.17 -11.65 -10.30
N SER A 309 -24.19 -12.48 -10.10
CA SER A 309 -24.71 -13.40 -11.12
C SER A 309 -25.21 -12.70 -12.38
N SER A 310 -25.77 -11.48 -12.25
CA SER A 310 -26.27 -10.72 -13.39
C SER A 310 -25.18 -9.96 -14.14
N ILE A 311 -23.99 -9.79 -13.55
CA ILE A 311 -22.88 -9.03 -14.14
C ILE A 311 -21.73 -9.91 -14.65
N GLN A 312 -21.68 -11.19 -14.27
CA GLN A 312 -20.64 -12.15 -14.69
C GLN A 312 -20.45 -12.22 -16.21
N HIS A 313 -21.53 -12.09 -16.99
CA HIS A 313 -21.46 -12.14 -18.45
C HIS A 313 -20.89 -10.88 -19.11
N PHE A 314 -20.74 -9.79 -18.36
CA PHE A 314 -20.44 -8.47 -18.93
C PHE A 314 -18.95 -8.13 -18.97
N LEU A 315 -18.05 -8.89 -18.33
CA LEU A 315 -16.72 -8.38 -18.02
C LEU A 315 -15.59 -9.38 -18.28
N THR A 316 -14.85 -9.14 -19.35
CA THR A 316 -13.38 -9.33 -19.36
C THR A 316 -12.81 -7.91 -19.39
N PRO A 317 -12.22 -7.40 -18.29
CA PRO A 317 -11.63 -6.07 -18.31
C PRO A 317 -10.55 -5.99 -19.40
N GLU A 318 -10.62 -4.98 -20.26
CA GLU A 318 -9.71 -4.89 -21.41
C GLU A 318 -8.30 -4.48 -20.99
N THR A 319 -8.15 -3.65 -19.95
CA THR A 319 -6.85 -3.07 -19.58
C THR A 319 -6.43 -3.28 -18.12
N SER A 320 -7.30 -3.03 -17.12
CA SER A 320 -7.01 -3.28 -15.70
C SER A 320 -8.01 -4.27 -15.09
N PRO A 321 -7.55 -5.26 -14.29
CA PRO A 321 -8.44 -6.29 -13.79
C PRO A 321 -9.47 -5.79 -12.79
N TYR A 322 -9.23 -4.66 -12.13
CA TYR A 322 -10.13 -4.06 -11.16
C TYR A 322 -11.01 -2.95 -11.76
N GLY A 323 -11.14 -2.93 -13.09
CA GLY A 323 -11.75 -1.84 -13.84
C GLY A 323 -10.75 -0.73 -14.16
N ASP A 324 -11.20 0.21 -14.98
CA ASP A 324 -10.40 1.34 -15.43
C ASP A 324 -10.81 2.62 -14.68
N ASP A 325 -9.91 3.61 -14.64
CA ASP A 325 -10.19 4.97 -14.15
C ASP A 325 -10.45 5.13 -12.64
N TRP A 326 -10.12 4.14 -11.81
CA TRP A 326 -10.15 4.28 -10.34
C TRP A 326 -8.91 5.00 -9.78
N ASP A 327 -9.07 5.65 -8.63
CA ASP A 327 -7.97 6.30 -7.88
C ASP A 327 -7.48 5.41 -6.73
N VAL A 328 -8.41 4.85 -5.95
CA VAL A 328 -8.13 4.01 -4.78
C VAL A 328 -9.08 2.80 -4.74
N LEU A 329 -8.55 1.63 -4.38
CA LEU A 329 -9.35 0.45 -4.02
C LEU A 329 -9.05 0.10 -2.56
N TRP A 330 -10.01 0.21 -1.66
CA TRP A 330 -9.80 -0.01 -0.23
C TRP A 330 -10.29 -1.41 0.14
N LEU A 331 -9.35 -2.33 0.36
CA LEU A 331 -9.64 -3.78 0.47
C LEU A 331 -9.49 -4.32 1.89
N GLY A 332 -8.79 -3.57 2.75
CA GLY A 332 -8.60 -3.86 4.16
C GLY A 332 -8.79 -2.60 4.99
N HIS A 333 -9.74 -2.67 5.91
CA HIS A 333 -10.18 -1.57 6.76
C HIS A 333 -10.75 -2.14 8.06
N CYS A 334 -10.81 -1.34 9.12
CA CYS A 334 -11.45 -1.77 10.37
C CYS A 334 -12.97 -1.59 10.34
N GLY A 335 -13.48 -0.83 9.38
CA GLY A 335 -14.90 -0.70 9.15
C GLY A 335 -15.21 0.28 8.03
N SER A 336 -16.39 0.09 7.42
CA SER A 336 -16.92 0.98 6.39
C SER A 336 -18.45 1.04 6.49
N CYS A 337 -19.03 2.13 6.01
CA CYS A 337 -20.46 2.26 5.84
C CYS A 337 -20.88 2.07 4.37
N ILE A 338 -22.17 1.94 4.13
CA ILE A 338 -22.76 1.98 2.78
C ILE A 338 -23.58 3.27 2.68
N ALA A 339 -23.15 4.21 1.85
CA ALA A 339 -23.88 5.45 1.60
C ALA A 339 -25.29 5.13 1.05
N SER A 340 -26.28 5.96 1.38
CA SER A 340 -27.62 5.84 0.81
C SER A 340 -28.07 7.18 0.22
N PRO A 341 -28.39 7.27 -1.09
CA PRO A 341 -28.28 6.19 -2.10
C PRO A 341 -26.83 5.97 -2.57
N THR A 342 -26.46 4.72 -2.87
CA THR A 342 -25.20 4.38 -3.56
C THR A 342 -25.39 3.19 -4.49
N ARG A 343 -24.43 2.97 -5.39
CA ARG A 343 -24.38 1.76 -6.21
C ARG A 343 -23.69 0.63 -5.46
N THR A 344 -24.29 -0.55 -5.49
CA THR A 344 -23.78 -1.76 -4.83
C THR A 344 -23.76 -2.95 -5.77
N VAL A 345 -22.79 -3.83 -5.59
CA VAL A 345 -22.76 -5.17 -6.21
C VAL A 345 -22.74 -6.21 -5.11
N LEU A 346 -23.70 -7.14 -5.15
CA LEU A 346 -23.89 -8.17 -4.14
C LEU A 346 -23.34 -9.52 -4.62
N PHE A 347 -22.49 -10.12 -3.80
CA PHE A 347 -22.01 -11.50 -3.94
C PHE A 347 -22.65 -12.31 -2.82
N GLU A 348 -23.78 -12.93 -3.13
CA GLU A 348 -24.54 -13.75 -2.18
C GLU A 348 -23.96 -15.16 -2.10
N ASN A 349 -24.12 -15.80 -0.94
CA ASN A 349 -23.58 -17.14 -0.65
C ASN A 349 -22.04 -17.22 -0.74
N ASP A 350 -21.36 -16.14 -0.37
CA ASP A 350 -19.91 -16.13 -0.23
C ASP A 350 -19.50 -16.85 1.05
N GLU A 351 -19.08 -18.11 0.92
CA GLU A 351 -18.61 -18.97 2.02
C GLU A 351 -17.37 -18.42 2.75
N THR A 352 -16.75 -17.36 2.25
CA THR A 352 -15.63 -16.69 2.92
C THR A 352 -16.09 -15.59 3.88
N VAL A 353 -17.37 -15.18 3.81
CA VAL A 353 -17.97 -14.18 4.70
C VAL A 353 -18.51 -14.89 5.95
N PRO A 354 -18.13 -14.46 7.17
CA PRO A 354 -18.76 -14.94 8.40
C PRO A 354 -20.26 -14.59 8.46
N GLU A 355 -21.01 -15.29 9.31
CA GLU A 355 -22.38 -14.86 9.64
C GLU A 355 -22.40 -13.41 10.16
N ILE A 356 -23.44 -12.67 9.82
CA ILE A 356 -23.53 -11.22 10.08
C ILE A 356 -23.39 -10.88 11.57
N ASN A 357 -23.88 -11.75 12.46
CA ASN A 357 -23.77 -11.59 13.91
C ASN A 357 -22.33 -11.78 14.45
N LYS A 358 -21.43 -12.41 13.68
CA LYS A 358 -20.02 -12.66 13.99
C LYS A 358 -19.08 -11.62 13.38
N ILE A 359 -19.56 -10.80 12.44
CA ILE A 359 -18.74 -9.72 11.84
C ILE A 359 -18.31 -8.72 12.90
N SER A 360 -17.00 -8.53 13.05
CA SER A 360 -16.36 -7.49 13.86
C SER A 360 -16.16 -6.23 13.02
N SER A 361 -16.43 -5.05 13.58
CA SER A 361 -16.13 -3.78 12.93
C SER A 361 -15.83 -2.73 13.99
N PHE A 362 -14.93 -1.81 13.68
CA PHE A 362 -14.68 -0.61 14.48
C PHE A 362 -15.97 0.22 14.63
N ASP A 363 -16.81 0.21 13.60
CA ASP A 363 -18.11 0.87 13.63
C ASP A 363 -19.25 -0.15 13.65
N ASN A 364 -19.97 -0.19 14.76
CA ASN A 364 -21.16 -1.04 14.91
C ASN A 364 -22.25 -0.77 13.85
N ARG A 365 -22.22 0.38 13.16
CA ARG A 365 -23.10 0.66 12.02
C ARG A 365 -22.85 -0.28 10.84
N GLU A 366 -21.64 -0.74 10.58
CA GLU A 366 -21.36 -1.69 9.51
C GLU A 366 -22.22 -2.94 9.63
N ARG A 367 -22.23 -3.57 10.81
CA ARG A 367 -23.09 -4.72 11.11
C ARG A 367 -24.56 -4.39 10.86
N SER A 368 -24.97 -3.17 11.20
CA SER A 368 -26.34 -2.69 10.99
C SER A 368 -26.71 -2.57 9.51
N PHE A 369 -25.77 -2.16 8.65
CA PHE A 369 -25.98 -2.12 7.20
C PHE A 369 -26.01 -3.53 6.60
N MET A 370 -25.13 -4.42 7.07
CA MET A 370 -25.05 -5.80 6.58
C MET A 370 -26.32 -6.61 6.90
N GLN A 371 -27.04 -6.28 7.98
CA GLN A 371 -28.34 -6.88 8.32
C GLN A 371 -29.42 -6.69 7.24
N ALA A 372 -29.26 -5.75 6.32
CA ALA A 372 -30.19 -5.55 5.20
C ALA A 372 -30.01 -6.61 4.09
N TYR A 373 -28.96 -7.42 4.14
CA TYR A 373 -28.62 -8.42 3.13
C TYR A 373 -28.74 -9.85 3.68
N PRO A 374 -28.88 -10.86 2.81
CA PRO A 374 -28.81 -12.26 3.21
C PRO A 374 -27.50 -12.58 3.94
N GLN A 375 -27.51 -13.64 4.77
CA GLN A 375 -26.29 -14.18 5.35
C GLN A 375 -25.26 -14.52 4.25
N HIS A 376 -23.97 -14.44 4.58
CA HIS A 376 -22.89 -14.71 3.63
C HIS A 376 -22.96 -13.83 2.38
N THR A 377 -23.33 -12.56 2.52
CA THR A 377 -23.29 -11.59 1.42
C THR A 377 -22.05 -10.73 1.54
N ARG A 378 -21.28 -10.61 0.46
CA ARG A 378 -20.25 -9.58 0.29
C ARG A 378 -20.78 -8.47 -0.60
N VAL A 379 -20.51 -7.22 -0.23
CA VAL A 379 -20.97 -6.02 -0.93
C VAL A 379 -19.77 -5.24 -1.43
N VAL A 380 -19.70 -5.00 -2.73
CA VAL A 380 -18.74 -4.06 -3.33
C VAL A 380 -19.46 -2.74 -3.59
N THR A 381 -18.87 -1.62 -3.18
CA THR A 381 -19.50 -0.29 -3.28
C THR A 381 -18.46 0.84 -3.30
N ARG A 382 -18.88 2.10 -3.44
CA ARG A 382 -17.98 3.24 -3.28
C ARG A 382 -17.57 3.43 -1.82
N VAL A 383 -16.35 3.91 -1.59
CA VAL A 383 -15.86 4.25 -0.25
C VAL A 383 -16.82 5.24 0.43
N TYR A 384 -17.19 4.94 1.67
CA TYR A 384 -17.98 5.84 2.53
C TYR A 384 -17.77 5.49 4.00
N ASP A 385 -17.37 6.48 4.79
CA ASP A 385 -17.10 6.37 6.23
C ASP A 385 -16.13 5.24 6.58
N THR A 386 -15.11 5.03 5.74
CA THR A 386 -14.11 3.97 5.90
C THR A 386 -12.95 4.42 6.82
N THR A 387 -12.37 3.50 7.60
CA THR A 387 -11.25 3.77 8.54
C THR A 387 -10.26 2.60 8.61
N CYS A 388 -9.03 2.88 9.03
CA CYS A 388 -7.84 2.02 8.92
C CYS A 388 -7.41 1.72 7.48
N THR A 389 -6.11 1.55 7.27
CA THR A 389 -5.50 1.38 5.94
C THR A 389 -4.76 0.06 5.77
N LEU A 390 -5.29 -1.00 6.41
CA LEU A 390 -4.71 -2.34 6.43
C LEU A 390 -4.31 -2.83 5.04
N ALA A 391 -5.16 -2.56 4.05
CA ALA A 391 -4.83 -2.83 2.66
C ALA A 391 -5.59 -1.91 1.69
N TYR A 392 -4.86 -1.20 0.82
CA TYR A 392 -5.46 -0.36 -0.22
C TYR A 392 -4.59 -0.32 -1.48
N ALA A 393 -5.20 -0.31 -2.64
CA ALA A 393 -4.52 -0.09 -3.91
C ALA A 393 -4.62 1.35 -4.36
N VAL A 394 -3.61 1.82 -5.08
CA VAL A 394 -3.60 3.11 -5.76
C VAL A 394 -3.27 2.94 -7.23
N SER A 395 -3.97 3.68 -8.09
CA SER A 395 -3.52 3.87 -9.46
C SER A 395 -2.40 4.90 -9.50
N GLN A 396 -1.63 4.96 -10.57
CA GLN A 396 -0.59 5.97 -10.72
C GLN A 396 -1.16 7.40 -10.61
N ARG A 397 -2.38 7.63 -11.11
CA ARG A 397 -3.06 8.93 -10.96
C ARG A 397 -3.42 9.17 -9.49
N GLY A 398 -4.03 8.19 -8.84
CA GLY A 398 -4.39 8.24 -7.42
C GLY A 398 -3.18 8.53 -6.53
N ALA A 399 -2.04 7.85 -6.77
CA ALA A 399 -0.82 8.05 -6.00
C ALA A 399 -0.28 9.50 -6.11
N ARG A 400 -0.30 10.10 -7.31
CA ARG A 400 0.10 11.51 -7.51
C ARG A 400 -0.84 12.47 -6.80
N ALA A 401 -2.14 12.22 -6.90
CA ALA A 401 -3.16 13.03 -6.25
C ALA A 401 -3.01 12.97 -4.71
N LEU A 402 -2.86 11.77 -4.15
CA LEU A 402 -2.63 11.57 -2.71
C LEU A 402 -1.33 12.23 -2.22
N LEU A 403 -0.22 12.11 -2.95
CA LEU A 403 1.02 12.81 -2.56
C LEU A 403 0.86 14.33 -2.55
N TYR A 404 0.17 14.88 -3.54
CA TYR A 404 -0.11 16.31 -3.57
C TYR A 404 -1.00 16.70 -2.38
N GLU A 405 -2.15 16.05 -2.26
CA GLU A 405 -3.22 16.36 -1.31
C GLU A 405 -2.84 16.11 0.17
N LEU A 406 -2.17 14.99 0.43
CA LEU A 406 -1.87 14.51 1.80
C LEU A 406 -0.39 14.67 2.16
N GLY A 407 0.49 14.75 1.17
CA GLY A 407 1.94 14.88 1.38
C GLY A 407 2.43 16.32 1.30
N LEU A 408 1.77 17.18 0.52
CA LEU A 408 2.22 18.56 0.28
C LEU A 408 1.24 19.63 0.75
N GLN A 409 -0.06 19.33 0.82
CA GLN A 409 -1.08 20.32 1.21
C GLN A 409 -1.49 20.20 2.67
N LYS A 410 -2.02 19.03 3.08
CA LYS A 410 -2.72 18.87 4.37
C LYS A 410 -2.25 17.63 5.14
N LEU A 411 -1.97 17.82 6.43
CA LEU A 411 -1.79 16.78 7.45
C LEU A 411 -2.62 17.15 8.69
N ASN A 412 -3.94 17.08 8.55
CA ASN A 412 -4.89 17.58 9.55
C ASN A 412 -5.64 16.47 10.30
N ALA A 413 -5.38 15.21 9.98
CA ALA A 413 -5.94 14.03 10.62
C ALA A 413 -5.00 12.83 10.44
N PRO A 414 -5.23 11.70 11.12
CA PRO A 414 -4.62 10.42 10.77
C PRO A 414 -4.78 10.07 9.27
N PHE A 415 -3.83 9.31 8.72
CA PHE A 415 -3.75 9.05 7.29
C PHE A 415 -5.04 8.41 6.73
N ASP A 416 -5.60 7.43 7.44
CA ASP A 416 -6.85 6.76 7.05
C ASP A 416 -8.03 7.74 6.98
N ASN A 417 -8.18 8.62 7.97
CA ASN A 417 -9.20 9.67 7.96
C ASN A 417 -9.00 10.64 6.79
N MET A 418 -7.75 11.01 6.49
CA MET A 418 -7.48 11.86 5.33
C MET A 418 -7.71 11.15 3.99
N LEU A 419 -7.47 9.84 3.92
CA LEU A 419 -7.77 9.01 2.76
C LEU A 419 -9.29 8.88 2.54
N ARG A 420 -10.06 8.75 3.61
CA ARG A 420 -11.52 8.84 3.57
C ARG A 420 -11.97 10.19 3.01
N ASP A 421 -11.48 11.30 3.57
CA ASP A 421 -11.81 12.65 3.09
C ASP A 421 -11.43 12.84 1.60
N PHE A 422 -10.31 12.27 1.18
CA PHE A 422 -9.89 12.23 -0.23
C PHE A 422 -10.92 11.48 -1.08
N CYS A 423 -11.29 10.27 -0.69
CA CYS A 423 -12.24 9.47 -1.46
C CYS A 423 -13.65 10.06 -1.52
N GLU A 424 -14.10 10.70 -0.45
CA GLU A 424 -15.44 11.30 -0.38
C GLU A 424 -15.51 12.73 -0.95
N GLY A 425 -14.38 13.30 -1.37
CA GLY A 425 -14.32 14.70 -1.83
C GLY A 425 -14.69 15.70 -0.72
N GLN A 426 -14.36 15.38 0.53
CA GLN A 426 -14.64 16.22 1.69
C GLN A 426 -13.44 17.09 2.06
N SER A 427 -13.59 17.94 3.08
CA SER A 427 -12.51 18.79 3.60
C SER A 427 -11.86 19.69 2.53
N GLY A 428 -12.66 20.11 1.54
CA GLY A 428 -12.25 20.96 0.42
C GLY A 428 -11.45 20.23 -0.66
N ARG A 429 -11.72 18.94 -0.89
CA ARG A 429 -11.10 18.10 -1.93
C ARG A 429 -12.08 17.83 -3.08
N GLY A 430 -11.56 17.43 -4.24
CA GLY A 430 -12.37 17.02 -5.40
C GLY A 430 -12.92 15.60 -5.24
N GLU A 431 -13.93 15.24 -6.04
CA GLU A 431 -14.44 13.86 -6.08
C GLU A 431 -13.38 12.91 -6.65
N HIS A 432 -13.17 11.78 -5.97
CA HIS A 432 -12.24 10.74 -6.36
C HIS A 432 -12.95 9.41 -6.56
N LYS A 433 -12.44 8.60 -7.50
CA LYS A 433 -13.06 7.30 -7.82
C LYS A 433 -12.51 6.23 -6.91
N CYS A 434 -13.14 6.07 -5.76
CA CYS A 434 -12.76 5.07 -4.76
C CYS A 434 -13.80 3.97 -4.59
N VAL A 435 -13.34 2.71 -4.54
CA VAL A 435 -14.18 1.52 -4.36
C VAL A 435 -13.71 0.75 -3.12
N THR A 436 -14.64 0.21 -2.35
CA THR A 436 -14.41 -0.62 -1.15
C THR A 436 -15.27 -1.88 -1.19
N VAL A 437 -15.06 -2.76 -0.20
CA VAL A 437 -15.78 -4.03 -0.05
C VAL A 437 -16.08 -4.33 1.41
N LEU A 438 -17.31 -4.80 1.68
CA LEU A 438 -17.79 -5.16 3.01
C LEU A 438 -18.35 -6.59 3.02
N PRO A 439 -17.95 -7.44 3.97
CA PRO A 439 -16.80 -7.26 4.85
C PRO A 439 -15.50 -7.17 4.04
N GLN A 440 -14.45 -6.65 4.67
CA GLN A 440 -13.11 -6.50 4.11
C GLN A 440 -12.49 -7.84 3.69
N LEU A 441 -11.49 -7.79 2.80
CA LEU A 441 -10.69 -8.95 2.38
C LEU A 441 -9.44 -9.15 3.22
N PHE A 442 -8.97 -8.07 3.81
CA PHE A 442 -7.76 -8.00 4.60
C PHE A 442 -8.12 -7.41 5.96
N ASP A 443 -7.76 -8.09 7.03
CA ASP A 443 -8.08 -7.67 8.39
C ASP A 443 -6.88 -7.82 9.32
N HIS A 444 -6.99 -7.24 10.51
CA HIS A 444 -5.96 -7.33 11.53
C HIS A 444 -5.74 -8.77 11.96
N HIS A 445 -4.48 -9.18 11.96
CA HIS A 445 -3.99 -10.33 12.68
C HIS A 445 -3.44 -9.92 14.04
N ARG A 446 -4.06 -10.42 15.10
CA ARG A 446 -3.65 -10.17 16.48
C ARG A 446 -3.07 -11.44 17.07
N ARG A 447 -1.83 -11.37 17.53
CA ARG A 447 -1.12 -12.52 18.12
C ARG A 447 -1.65 -12.84 19.54
N ALA A 448 -1.33 -14.04 20.00
CA ALA A 448 -1.55 -14.50 21.38
C ALA A 448 -0.54 -13.84 22.35
N VAL A 449 -0.59 -12.52 22.45
CA VAL A 449 0.30 -11.68 23.27
C VAL A 449 -0.51 -10.56 23.94
N SER A 450 0.15 -9.72 24.74
CA SER A 450 -0.50 -8.52 25.26
C SER A 450 -0.94 -7.58 24.10
N PRO A 451 -2.16 -7.01 24.14
CA PRO A 451 -2.61 -6.01 23.18
C PRO A 451 -1.68 -4.81 23.03
N ALA A 452 -0.83 -4.54 24.03
CA ALA A 452 0.19 -3.50 23.97
C ALA A 452 1.22 -3.70 22.83
N PHE A 453 1.33 -4.91 22.28
CA PHE A 453 2.20 -5.22 21.14
C PHE A 453 1.48 -5.18 19.79
N ASP A 454 0.18 -4.85 19.78
CA ASP A 454 -0.60 -4.87 18.54
C ASP A 454 -0.29 -3.66 17.65
N SER A 455 0.06 -2.49 18.21
CA SER A 455 0.33 -1.27 17.43
C SER A 455 1.47 -0.44 18.01
N ASP A 456 2.29 0.12 17.12
CA ASP A 456 3.30 1.14 17.43
C ASP A 456 2.77 2.57 17.27
N ILE A 457 1.52 2.74 16.82
CA ILE A 457 0.88 4.06 16.67
C ILE A 457 0.34 4.55 18.01
N SER A 458 -0.32 3.67 18.75
CA SER A 458 -0.94 3.97 20.04
C SER A 458 -0.87 2.80 20.99
N PHE A 459 -0.78 3.09 22.30
CA PHE A 459 -0.80 2.05 23.33
C PHE A 459 -2.20 1.48 23.52
N HIS A 460 -2.32 0.15 23.50
CA HIS A 460 -3.57 -0.56 23.76
C HIS A 460 -3.45 -1.36 25.07
N PRO A 461 -4.11 -0.93 26.17
CA PRO A 461 -4.12 -1.69 27.41
C PRO A 461 -4.97 -2.95 27.27
N GLY A 462 -4.59 -4.01 27.98
CA GLY A 462 -5.40 -5.22 28.08
C GLY A 462 -4.61 -6.41 28.61
N ASP A 463 -5.34 -7.43 29.03
CA ASP A 463 -4.77 -8.70 29.46
C ASP A 463 -4.16 -9.44 28.27
N VAL A 464 -3.22 -10.35 28.56
CA VAL A 464 -2.58 -11.18 27.54
C VAL A 464 -3.64 -12.02 26.83
N ARG A 465 -3.68 -11.93 25.50
CA ARG A 465 -4.57 -12.72 24.67
C ARG A 465 -4.09 -14.17 24.63
N GLU A 466 -4.93 -15.11 25.03
CA GLU A 466 -4.57 -16.54 25.05
C GLU A 466 -4.46 -17.16 23.65
N LYS A 467 -5.24 -16.67 22.68
CA LYS A 467 -5.31 -17.18 21.32
C LYS A 467 -5.12 -16.06 20.31
N ALA A 468 -4.38 -16.33 19.25
CA ALA A 468 -4.30 -15.40 18.14
C ALA A 468 -5.64 -15.35 17.39
N THR A 469 -5.97 -14.20 16.83
CA THR A 469 -7.23 -13.96 16.11
C THR A 469 -6.96 -13.19 14.83
N THR A 470 -7.75 -13.47 13.80
CA THR A 470 -7.87 -12.63 12.61
C THR A 470 -9.34 -12.32 12.45
N ASP A 471 -9.70 -11.05 12.54
CA ASP A 471 -11.09 -10.62 12.48
C ASP A 471 -11.66 -10.89 11.08
N ASN A 472 -12.93 -11.28 11.02
CA ASN A 472 -13.73 -11.48 9.80
C ASN A 472 -13.20 -12.48 8.74
N VAL A 473 -12.04 -13.10 8.95
CA VAL A 473 -11.42 -14.04 8.03
C VAL A 473 -11.68 -15.47 8.51
N ARG A 474 -12.47 -16.24 7.75
CA ARG A 474 -12.85 -17.62 8.12
C ARG A 474 -11.68 -18.58 8.11
N TRP A 475 -10.90 -18.62 7.04
CA TRP A 475 -9.71 -19.46 6.94
C TRP A 475 -8.45 -18.60 6.84
N SER A 476 -8.05 -18.04 7.96
CA SER A 476 -6.87 -17.19 8.08
C SER A 476 -5.61 -17.94 7.64
N VAL A 477 -4.82 -17.31 6.78
CA VAL A 477 -3.51 -17.83 6.35
C VAL A 477 -2.57 -17.93 7.53
N ARG A 478 -2.46 -16.88 8.36
CA ARG A 478 -1.54 -16.90 9.51
C ARG A 478 -1.94 -17.91 10.58
N LEU A 479 -3.23 -18.08 10.86
CA LEU A 479 -3.72 -19.03 11.86
C LEU A 479 -3.69 -20.48 11.36
N ASN A 480 -3.82 -20.70 10.05
CA ASN A 480 -3.65 -22.01 9.41
C ASN A 480 -2.21 -22.30 8.93
N MET A 481 -1.23 -21.46 9.27
CA MET A 481 0.12 -21.53 8.73
C MET A 481 0.77 -22.91 8.86
N ALA A 482 0.62 -23.55 10.03
CA ALA A 482 1.20 -24.86 10.26
C ALA A 482 0.60 -25.94 9.34
N LYS A 483 -0.70 -25.87 9.03
CA LYS A 483 -1.39 -26.77 8.10
C LYS A 483 -0.93 -26.52 6.66
N LEU A 484 -0.90 -25.24 6.26
CA LEU A 484 -0.44 -24.82 4.93
C LEU A 484 0.98 -25.31 4.63
N LEU A 485 1.91 -25.18 5.58
CA LEU A 485 3.29 -25.65 5.42
C LEU A 485 3.41 -27.17 5.32
N ARG A 486 2.43 -27.93 5.82
CA ARG A 486 2.36 -29.40 5.69
C ARG A 486 1.59 -29.86 4.44
N GLY A 487 1.04 -28.93 3.65
CA GLY A 487 0.18 -29.25 2.52
C GLY A 487 -1.18 -29.83 2.91
N GLU A 488 -1.61 -29.59 4.16
CA GLU A 488 -2.94 -29.97 4.64
C GLU A 488 -4.01 -29.02 4.12
N THR A 489 -5.24 -29.51 3.97
CA THR A 489 -6.38 -28.74 3.41
C THR A 489 -7.60 -28.72 4.33
N ASP A 490 -7.53 -29.36 5.49
CA ASP A 490 -8.58 -29.36 6.53
C ASP A 490 -8.46 -28.12 7.43
N TYR A 491 -8.49 -26.94 6.84
CA TYR A 491 -8.25 -25.68 7.57
C TYR A 491 -9.23 -25.47 8.73
N GLU A 492 -8.72 -24.88 9.80
CA GLU A 492 -9.54 -24.43 10.91
C GLU A 492 -10.33 -23.20 10.48
N ASP A 493 -11.65 -23.26 10.67
CA ASP A 493 -12.55 -22.12 10.54
C ASP A 493 -12.57 -21.32 11.84
N GLN A 494 -12.14 -20.06 11.76
CA GLN A 494 -12.14 -19.12 12.89
C GLN A 494 -13.56 -18.59 13.19
N TRP A 495 -14.46 -18.64 12.21
CA TRP A 495 -15.81 -18.12 12.31
C TRP A 495 -16.83 -19.12 11.74
N PRO A 496 -16.90 -20.36 12.28
CA PRO A 496 -17.80 -21.39 11.79
C PRO A 496 -19.26 -20.98 11.98
N ASP A 497 -20.15 -21.43 11.10
CA ASP A 497 -21.59 -21.13 11.14
C ASP A 497 -22.26 -21.74 12.39
N GLY A 498 -23.37 -21.14 12.83
CA GLY A 498 -24.00 -21.39 14.15
C GLY A 498 -25.29 -22.21 14.12
#